data_AF-A0A9E7GYZ3-F1
#
_entry.id   AF-A0A9E7GYZ3-F1
#
_cell.length_a   1.000
_cell.length_b   1.000
_cell.length_c   1.000
_cell.angle_alpha   90.00
_cell.angle_beta   90.00
_cell.angle_gamma   90.00
#
_symmetry.space_group_name_H-M   'P 1'
#
loop_
_entity.id
_entity.type
_entity.pdbx_description
1 polymer ?
#
loop_
_entity_poly.entity_id
_entity_poly.type
_entity_poly.pdbx_seq_one_letter_code
_entity_poly.pdbx_strand_id
1 'polypeptide(L)'
;MATIKVPATVPSPAEDCDQLRKAFQGWGTNERLIISILAHRTAAQRRAIRATYAEAYGEELLKSLEDEISGDFERAVLLWTLDPADRDAQLANEALRGWDRSNRVLIEIACTRHSSELFDAKRAYHLRYKRSLEEDVAKYTTGDFRKDLKNDRKNEFVAALRAIVRCTCYPQKYLEKIIRLAIKGQTTDANSLTRVVTTRAEVDLKVIEATYYKKNNVPLEQAIKGETSGDHKKMLIALLGYDDA
;
A
#
# COMPACT_ATOMS: atom_id res chain seq x y z
N MET A 1 -0.48 2.23 16.04
CA MET A 1 -1.84 2.83 16.03
C MET A 1 -2.13 3.24 14.61
N ALA A 2 -3.34 2.88 14.15
CA ALA A 2 -3.88 3.28 12.87
C ALA A 2 -4.05 4.79 12.78
N THR A 3 -4.02 5.33 11.56
CA THR A 3 -4.25 6.75 11.25
C THR A 3 -5.61 6.99 10.63
N ILE A 4 -6.23 5.97 10.03
CA ILE A 4 -7.49 6.16 9.34
C ILE A 4 -8.58 6.70 10.27
N LYS A 5 -9.38 7.63 9.74
CA LYS A 5 -10.58 8.15 10.40
C LYS A 5 -11.80 7.52 9.76
N VAL A 6 -12.55 6.76 10.55
CA VAL A 6 -13.86 6.21 10.16
C VAL A 6 -14.94 7.11 10.77
N PRO A 7 -15.98 7.51 10.01
CA PRO A 7 -17.05 8.35 10.55
C PRO A 7 -17.81 7.63 11.67
N ALA A 8 -18.35 8.40 12.62
CA ALA A 8 -19.10 7.85 13.75
C ALA A 8 -20.34 7.06 13.30
N THR A 9 -21.01 7.55 12.26
CA THR A 9 -22.10 6.85 11.58
C THR A 9 -21.60 6.44 10.21
N VAL A 10 -21.53 5.13 9.97
CA VAL A 10 -21.08 4.57 8.70
C VAL A 10 -22.31 4.24 7.85
N PRO A 11 -22.42 4.79 6.63
CA PRO A 11 -23.45 4.39 5.66
C PRO A 11 -23.44 2.89 5.40
N SER A 12 -24.57 2.36 4.95
CA SER A 12 -24.63 0.96 4.52
C SER A 12 -23.74 0.70 3.29
N PRO A 13 -23.26 -0.53 3.09
CA PRO A 13 -22.49 -0.87 1.88
C PRO A 13 -23.25 -0.55 0.59
N ALA A 14 -24.58 -0.70 0.57
CA ALA A 14 -25.41 -0.37 -0.59
C ALA A 14 -25.42 1.13 -0.90
N GLU A 15 -25.55 1.99 0.12
CA GLU A 15 -25.47 3.45 -0.05
C GLU A 15 -24.08 3.88 -0.55
N ASP A 16 -23.01 3.30 0.01
CA ASP A 16 -21.64 3.54 -0.48
C ASP A 16 -21.48 3.11 -1.94
N CYS A 17 -22.06 1.96 -2.33
CA CYS A 17 -22.05 1.49 -3.72
C CYS A 17 -22.78 2.46 -4.66
N ASP A 18 -23.97 2.95 -4.29
CA ASP A 18 -24.73 3.92 -5.08
C ASP A 18 -23.95 5.23 -5.25
N GLN A 19 -23.28 5.70 -4.20
CA GLN A 19 -22.47 6.92 -4.26
C GLN A 19 -21.21 6.72 -5.12
N LEU A 20 -20.55 5.57 -5.01
CA LEU A 20 -19.42 5.22 -5.88
C LEU A 20 -19.86 5.12 -7.34
N ARG A 21 -21.01 4.49 -7.63
CA ARG A 21 -21.54 4.43 -9.00
C ARG A 21 -21.85 5.82 -9.55
N LYS A 22 -22.42 6.71 -8.72
CA LYS A 22 -22.61 8.12 -9.09
C LYS A 22 -21.29 8.86 -9.34
N ALA A 23 -20.22 8.51 -8.63
CA ALA A 23 -18.90 9.11 -8.84
C ALA A 23 -18.32 8.80 -10.22
N PHE A 24 -18.75 7.72 -10.86
CA PHE A 24 -18.31 7.26 -12.19
C PHE A 24 -19.28 7.70 -13.31
N GLN A 25 -20.37 8.40 -13.00
CA GLN A 25 -21.39 8.76 -13.99
C GLN A 25 -21.09 10.12 -14.64
N GLY A 26 -21.17 10.15 -15.97
CA GLY A 26 -21.09 11.37 -16.76
C GLY A 26 -19.75 11.50 -17.49
N TRP A 27 -19.38 12.73 -17.82
CA TRP A 27 -18.07 13.02 -18.40
C TRP A 27 -17.08 13.33 -17.29
N GLY A 28 -16.10 12.44 -17.13
CA GLY A 28 -15.11 12.50 -16.05
C GLY A 28 -15.58 11.84 -14.76
N THR A 29 -14.72 11.89 -13.74
CA THR A 29 -14.88 11.12 -12.51
C THR A 29 -14.93 12.08 -11.31
N ASN A 30 -15.69 11.75 -10.26
CA ASN A 30 -15.71 12.52 -9.02
C ASN A 30 -14.75 11.93 -7.98
N GLU A 31 -13.45 12.21 -8.13
CA GLU A 31 -12.39 11.66 -7.28
C GLU A 31 -12.57 12.02 -5.80
N ARG A 32 -13.14 13.21 -5.52
CA ARG A 32 -13.43 13.64 -4.15
C ARG A 32 -14.43 12.73 -3.45
N LEU A 33 -15.45 12.26 -4.17
CA LEU A 33 -16.44 11.33 -3.63
C LEU A 33 -15.84 9.93 -3.42
N ILE A 34 -14.94 9.49 -4.32
CA ILE A 34 -14.18 8.25 -4.14
C ILE A 34 -13.36 8.31 -2.85
N ILE A 35 -12.63 9.41 -2.62
CA ILE A 35 -11.79 9.60 -1.42
C ILE A 35 -12.66 9.65 -0.16
N SER A 36 -13.72 10.46 -0.15
CA SER A 36 -14.58 10.65 1.04
C SER A 36 -15.25 9.36 1.52
N ILE A 37 -15.42 8.39 0.63
CA ILE A 37 -15.89 7.05 0.96
C ILE A 37 -14.70 6.16 1.29
N LEU A 38 -13.86 5.81 0.31
CA LEU A 38 -12.92 4.70 0.43
C LEU A 38 -11.81 4.97 1.45
N ALA A 39 -11.29 6.20 1.55
CA ALA A 39 -10.25 6.54 2.55
C ALA A 39 -10.76 6.46 3.99
N HIS A 40 -12.09 6.45 4.17
CA HIS A 40 -12.77 6.47 5.46
C HIS A 40 -13.56 5.18 5.73
N ARG A 41 -13.12 4.07 5.14
CA ARG A 41 -13.64 2.72 5.39
C ARG A 41 -12.51 1.79 5.79
N THR A 42 -12.78 0.94 6.78
CA THR A 42 -11.89 -0.15 7.19
C THR A 42 -11.80 -1.23 6.11
N ALA A 43 -10.78 -2.10 6.16
CA ALA A 43 -10.66 -3.24 5.26
C ALA A 43 -11.92 -4.12 5.21
N ALA A 44 -12.55 -4.35 6.37
CA ALA A 44 -13.80 -5.11 6.45
C ALA A 44 -14.95 -4.41 5.71
N GLN A 45 -15.10 -3.09 5.87
CA GLN A 45 -16.10 -2.30 5.16
C GLN A 45 -15.81 -2.22 3.66
N ARG A 46 -14.55 -2.01 3.24
CA ARG A 46 -14.16 -2.01 1.82
C ARG A 46 -14.44 -3.36 1.16
N ARG A 47 -14.19 -4.47 1.87
CA ARG A 47 -14.58 -5.81 1.41
C ARG A 47 -16.10 -5.93 1.22
N ALA A 48 -16.89 -5.47 2.20
CA ALA A 48 -18.34 -5.51 2.12
C ALA A 48 -18.88 -4.66 0.95
N ILE A 49 -18.33 -3.46 0.74
CA ILE A 49 -18.66 -2.59 -0.41
C ILE A 49 -18.35 -3.32 -1.71
N ARG A 50 -17.15 -3.91 -1.87
CA ARG A 50 -16.79 -4.65 -3.09
C ARG A 50 -17.76 -5.80 -3.39
N ALA A 51 -18.13 -6.58 -2.36
CA ALA A 51 -19.07 -7.70 -2.53
C ALA A 51 -20.46 -7.20 -2.91
N THR A 52 -20.95 -6.15 -2.23
CA THR A 52 -22.27 -5.55 -2.48
C THR A 52 -22.32 -4.91 -3.87
N TYR A 53 -21.24 -4.26 -4.32
CA TYR A 53 -21.15 -3.64 -5.64
C TYR A 53 -21.26 -4.69 -6.75
N ALA A 54 -20.56 -5.82 -6.60
CA ALA A 54 -20.61 -6.93 -7.54
C ALA A 54 -22.00 -7.57 -7.61
N GLU A 55 -22.68 -7.73 -6.47
CA GLU A 55 -24.04 -8.26 -6.41
C GLU A 55 -25.06 -7.29 -7.03
N ALA A 56 -24.96 -5.99 -6.72
CA ALA A 56 -25.92 -4.98 -7.13
C ALA A 56 -25.82 -4.61 -8.62
N TYR A 57 -24.60 -4.58 -9.18
CA TYR A 57 -24.37 -4.07 -10.55
C TYR A 57 -23.77 -5.09 -11.51
N GLY A 58 -23.37 -6.28 -11.04
CA GLY A 58 -22.73 -7.30 -11.89
C GLY A 58 -21.34 -6.92 -12.39
N GLU A 59 -20.70 -5.92 -11.78
CA GLU A 59 -19.37 -5.39 -12.13
C GLU A 59 -18.42 -5.47 -10.93
N GLU A 60 -17.12 -5.65 -11.16
CA GLU A 60 -16.13 -5.60 -10.07
C GLU A 60 -15.71 -4.15 -9.79
N LEU A 61 -15.91 -3.67 -8.56
CA LEU A 61 -15.57 -2.29 -8.17
C LEU A 61 -14.12 -1.90 -8.51
N LEU A 62 -13.15 -2.80 -8.33
CA LEU A 62 -11.75 -2.51 -8.65
C LEU A 62 -11.54 -2.26 -10.14
N LYS A 63 -12.25 -3.00 -10.99
CA LYS A 63 -12.20 -2.81 -12.43
C LYS A 63 -12.85 -1.50 -12.84
N SER A 64 -14.02 -1.19 -12.26
CA SER A 64 -14.66 0.12 -12.49
C SER A 64 -13.74 1.26 -12.05
N LEU A 65 -12.98 1.12 -10.97
CA LEU A 65 -11.98 2.12 -10.57
C LEU A 65 -10.82 2.20 -11.58
N GLU A 66 -10.27 1.07 -12.05
CA GLU A 66 -9.22 1.03 -13.08
C GLU A 66 -9.64 1.74 -14.38
N ASP A 67 -10.92 1.62 -14.77
CA ASP A 67 -11.45 2.25 -15.99
C ASP A 67 -11.71 3.76 -15.84
N GLU A 68 -11.91 4.26 -14.61
CA GLU A 68 -12.39 5.62 -14.31
C GLU A 68 -11.30 6.59 -13.80
N ILE A 69 -10.21 6.08 -13.22
CA ILE A 69 -9.13 6.91 -12.65
C ILE A 69 -7.76 6.42 -13.14
N SER A 70 -6.77 7.31 -13.16
CA SER A 70 -5.43 6.97 -13.68
C SER A 70 -4.28 7.43 -12.79
N GLY A 71 -3.10 6.86 -13.04
CA GLY A 71 -1.82 7.33 -12.49
C GLY A 71 -1.62 7.04 -11.00
N ASP A 72 -0.93 7.93 -10.29
CA ASP A 72 -0.60 7.71 -8.87
C ASP A 72 -1.84 7.67 -7.98
N PHE A 73 -2.91 8.37 -8.36
CA PHE A 73 -4.18 8.35 -7.65
C PHE A 73 -4.88 6.98 -7.78
N GLU A 74 -5.03 6.47 -9.00
CA GLU A 74 -5.50 5.11 -9.27
C GLU A 74 -4.73 4.09 -8.45
N ARG A 75 -3.39 4.17 -8.50
CA ARG A 75 -2.52 3.27 -7.75
C ARG A 75 -2.81 3.29 -6.23
N ALA A 76 -2.99 4.47 -5.65
CA ALA A 76 -3.30 4.61 -4.23
C ALA A 76 -4.68 4.04 -3.89
N VAL A 77 -5.69 4.33 -4.71
CA VAL A 77 -7.07 3.88 -4.51
C VAL A 77 -7.17 2.36 -4.64
N LEU A 78 -6.58 1.75 -5.67
CA LEU A 78 -6.65 0.31 -5.89
C LEU A 78 -5.94 -0.47 -4.78
N LEU A 79 -4.70 -0.08 -4.44
CA LEU A 79 -3.98 -0.71 -3.33
C LEU A 79 -4.75 -0.57 -2.02
N TRP A 80 -5.32 0.60 -1.75
CA TRP A 80 -6.10 0.81 -0.54
C TRP A 80 -7.37 -0.04 -0.50
N THR A 81 -8.10 -0.13 -1.61
CA THR A 81 -9.40 -0.80 -1.73
C THR A 81 -9.30 -2.32 -1.61
N LEU A 82 -8.15 -2.89 -1.97
CA LEU A 82 -7.86 -4.29 -1.72
C LEU A 82 -7.90 -4.64 -0.22
N ASP A 83 -8.26 -5.88 0.06
CA ASP A 83 -8.02 -6.45 1.38
C ASP A 83 -6.51 -6.53 1.66
N PRO A 84 -6.03 -6.40 2.91
CA PRO A 84 -4.60 -6.47 3.20
C PRO A 84 -3.90 -7.70 2.62
N ALA A 85 -4.54 -8.88 2.63
CA ALA A 85 -3.95 -10.09 2.05
C ALA A 85 -3.84 -10.01 0.52
N ASP A 86 -4.88 -9.54 -0.16
CA ASP A 86 -4.88 -9.35 -1.62
C ASP A 86 -3.87 -8.27 -2.05
N ARG A 87 -3.77 -7.19 -1.26
CA ARG A 87 -2.79 -6.12 -1.46
C ARG A 87 -1.37 -6.65 -1.37
N ASP A 88 -1.06 -7.41 -0.32
CA ASP A 88 0.28 -7.97 -0.13
C ASP A 88 0.62 -8.99 -1.22
N ALA A 89 -0.35 -9.82 -1.63
CA ALA A 89 -0.18 -10.73 -2.76
C ALA A 89 0.15 -9.97 -4.06
N GLN A 90 -0.57 -8.88 -4.33
CA GLN A 90 -0.34 -8.05 -5.51
C GLN A 90 1.03 -7.37 -5.47
N LEU A 91 1.39 -6.74 -4.35
CA LEU A 91 2.70 -6.10 -4.16
C LEU A 91 3.85 -7.10 -4.30
N ALA A 92 3.69 -8.31 -3.77
CA ALA A 92 4.68 -9.38 -3.92
C ALA A 92 4.83 -9.83 -5.37
N ASN A 93 3.71 -10.02 -6.09
CA ASN A 93 3.75 -10.38 -7.51
C ASN A 93 4.42 -9.29 -8.36
N GLU A 94 4.06 -8.03 -8.15
CA GLU A 94 4.68 -6.90 -8.84
C GLU A 94 6.18 -6.80 -8.54
N ALA A 95 6.61 -7.03 -7.29
CA ALA A 95 8.03 -7.04 -6.94
C ALA A 95 8.81 -8.16 -7.64
N LEU A 96 8.17 -9.30 -7.93
CA LEU A 96 8.78 -10.43 -8.63
C LEU A 96 8.80 -10.26 -10.16
N ARG A 97 7.91 -9.42 -10.70
CA ARG A 97 7.74 -9.19 -12.15
C ARG A 97 8.32 -7.86 -12.62
N GLY A 98 8.52 -6.93 -11.70
CA GLY A 98 8.99 -5.58 -11.97
C GLY A 98 10.48 -5.52 -12.25
N TRP A 99 10.94 -4.33 -12.64
CA TRP A 99 12.35 -4.05 -12.92
C TRP A 99 13.19 -3.90 -11.63
N ASP A 100 12.54 -3.68 -10.49
CA ASP A 100 13.23 -3.53 -9.20
C ASP A 100 13.72 -4.87 -8.66
N ARG A 101 14.98 -5.18 -8.93
CA ARG A 101 15.67 -6.39 -8.43
C ARG A 101 16.05 -6.33 -6.95
N SER A 102 15.75 -5.26 -6.24
CA SER A 102 16.22 -5.07 -4.86
C SER A 102 15.56 -6.00 -3.82
N ASN A 103 14.52 -6.75 -4.21
CA ASN A 103 13.73 -7.65 -3.35
C ASN A 103 13.19 -6.98 -2.07
N ARG A 104 13.23 -5.64 -1.97
CA ARG A 104 12.93 -4.91 -0.74
C ARG A 104 11.47 -5.03 -0.34
N VAL A 105 10.56 -5.01 -1.31
CA VAL A 105 9.12 -5.19 -1.06
C VAL A 105 8.85 -6.59 -0.50
N LEU A 106 9.47 -7.64 -1.04
CA LEU A 106 9.36 -9.01 -0.52
C LEU A 106 9.88 -9.12 0.90
N ILE A 107 11.07 -8.56 1.18
CA ILE A 107 11.64 -8.50 2.53
C ILE A 107 10.72 -7.74 3.49
N GLU A 108 10.17 -6.63 3.06
CA GLU A 108 9.25 -5.84 3.88
C GLU A 108 7.98 -6.63 4.21
N ILE A 109 7.33 -7.25 3.22
CA ILE A 109 6.15 -8.09 3.45
C ILE A 109 6.49 -9.24 4.42
N ALA A 110 7.57 -9.97 4.16
CA ALA A 110 7.96 -11.11 5.00
C ALA A 110 8.33 -10.73 6.45
N CYS A 111 8.91 -9.54 6.67
CA CYS A 111 9.47 -9.16 7.97
C CYS A 111 8.58 -8.21 8.80
N THR A 112 7.53 -7.63 8.21
CA THR A 112 6.67 -6.64 8.89
C THR A 112 5.21 -7.06 9.02
N ARG A 113 4.87 -8.28 8.57
CA ARG A 113 3.57 -8.92 8.74
C ARG A 113 3.65 -9.96 9.85
N HIS A 114 2.55 -10.14 10.56
CA HIS A 114 2.37 -11.27 11.46
C HIS A 114 2.26 -12.57 10.67
N SER A 115 2.54 -13.72 11.32
CA SER A 115 2.54 -15.02 10.65
C SER A 115 1.18 -15.37 10.03
N SER A 116 0.07 -14.96 10.65
CA SER A 116 -1.28 -15.12 10.10
C SER A 116 -1.51 -14.26 8.86
N GLU A 117 -1.12 -12.98 8.90
CA GLU A 117 -1.24 -12.07 7.76
C GLU A 117 -0.40 -12.55 6.57
N LEU A 118 0.81 -13.05 6.83
CA LEU A 118 1.66 -13.62 5.79
C LEU A 118 1.06 -14.91 5.21
N PHE A 119 0.42 -15.75 6.03
CA PHE A 119 -0.30 -16.93 5.56
C PHE A 119 -1.50 -16.55 4.69
N ASP A 120 -2.28 -15.55 5.09
CA ASP A 120 -3.42 -15.05 4.32
C ASP A 120 -2.96 -14.45 2.99
N ALA A 121 -1.86 -13.68 2.97
CA ALA A 121 -1.26 -13.16 1.74
C ALA A 121 -0.83 -14.28 0.79
N LYS A 122 -0.23 -15.36 1.29
CA LYS A 122 0.12 -16.54 0.48
C LYS A 122 -1.12 -17.24 -0.09
N ARG A 123 -2.17 -17.37 0.71
CA ARG A 123 -3.46 -17.92 0.26
C ARG A 123 -4.09 -17.03 -0.83
N ALA A 124 -4.11 -15.72 -0.64
CA ALA A 124 -4.59 -14.76 -1.62
C ALA A 124 -3.77 -14.83 -2.92
N TYR A 125 -2.45 -14.92 -2.81
CA TYR A 125 -1.54 -15.10 -3.94
C TYR A 125 -1.87 -16.37 -4.73
N HIS A 126 -2.04 -17.50 -4.05
CA HIS A 126 -2.42 -18.76 -4.69
C HIS A 126 -3.78 -18.69 -5.39
N LEU A 127 -4.78 -18.10 -4.73
CA LEU A 127 -6.12 -17.92 -5.31
C LEU A 127 -6.10 -17.03 -6.55
N ARG A 128 -5.32 -15.94 -6.54
CA ARG A 128 -5.26 -14.95 -7.61
C ARG A 128 -4.38 -15.38 -8.79
N TYR A 129 -3.19 -15.89 -8.52
CA TYR A 129 -2.18 -16.18 -9.55
C TYR A 129 -2.02 -17.67 -9.89
N LYS A 130 -2.78 -18.55 -9.21
CA LYS A 130 -2.82 -20.01 -9.45
C LYS A 130 -1.45 -20.69 -9.36
N ARG A 131 -0.58 -20.18 -8.48
CA ARG A 131 0.76 -20.68 -8.17
C ARG A 131 1.18 -20.22 -6.77
N SER A 132 2.21 -20.83 -6.17
CA SER A 132 2.68 -20.38 -4.85
C SER A 132 3.55 -19.12 -4.95
N LEU A 133 3.52 -18.32 -3.89
CA LEU A 133 4.43 -17.18 -3.76
C LEU A 133 5.88 -17.67 -3.66
N GLU A 134 6.10 -18.77 -2.95
CA GLU A 134 7.41 -19.37 -2.72
C GLU A 134 8.07 -19.86 -4.00
N GLU A 135 7.32 -20.51 -4.90
CA GLU A 135 7.82 -20.93 -6.21
C GLU A 135 8.23 -19.73 -7.06
N ASP A 136 7.42 -18.67 -7.10
CA ASP A 136 7.76 -17.47 -7.85
C ASP A 136 8.97 -16.75 -7.22
N VAL A 137 9.09 -16.70 -5.89
CA VAL A 137 10.30 -16.18 -5.21
C VAL A 137 11.52 -17.01 -5.60
N ALA A 138 11.45 -18.34 -5.52
CA ALA A 138 12.57 -19.22 -5.87
C ALA A 138 12.95 -19.10 -7.36
N LYS A 139 11.98 -18.83 -8.24
CA LYS A 139 12.19 -18.72 -9.68
C LYS A 139 12.75 -17.36 -10.12
N TYR A 140 12.24 -16.26 -9.57
CA TYR A 140 12.55 -14.91 -10.03
C TYR A 140 13.60 -14.19 -9.19
N THR A 141 13.92 -14.69 -7.99
CA THR A 141 15.07 -14.19 -7.23
C THR A 141 16.33 -14.95 -7.63
N THR A 142 17.30 -14.23 -8.18
CA THR A 142 18.63 -14.77 -8.51
C THR A 142 19.66 -14.19 -7.57
N GLY A 143 20.61 -14.99 -7.12
CA GLY A 143 21.64 -14.57 -6.18
C GLY A 143 21.81 -15.62 -5.11
N ASP A 144 23.00 -16.17 -5.01
CA ASP A 144 23.30 -17.12 -3.94
C ASP A 144 23.46 -16.34 -2.64
N PHE A 145 22.39 -16.24 -1.85
CA PHE A 145 22.39 -15.65 -0.51
C PHE A 145 23.52 -16.22 0.37
N ARG A 146 24.12 -17.37 0.01
CA ARG A 146 25.25 -17.97 0.73
C ARG A 146 26.64 -17.50 0.27
N LYS A 147 26.79 -16.94 -0.95
CA LYS A 147 28.12 -16.65 -1.53
C LYS A 147 28.66 -15.24 -1.28
N ASP A 148 27.81 -14.27 -0.97
CA ASP A 148 28.21 -12.86 -0.94
C ASP A 148 28.37 -12.32 0.49
N LEU A 149 29.32 -12.88 1.26
CA LEU A 149 29.72 -12.35 2.57
C LEU A 149 31.01 -11.51 2.53
N LYS A 150 31.43 -11.04 1.35
CA LYS A 150 32.54 -10.08 1.25
C LYS A 150 32.03 -8.66 1.50
N ASN A 151 32.85 -7.87 2.20
CA ASN A 151 32.56 -6.51 2.68
C ASN A 151 32.54 -5.48 1.53
N ASP A 152 31.65 -5.66 0.57
CA ASP A 152 31.40 -4.71 -0.52
C ASP A 152 30.16 -3.87 -0.20
N ARG A 153 30.26 -2.55 -0.37
CA ARG A 153 29.13 -1.62 -0.20
C ARG A 153 28.05 -1.80 -1.27
N LYS A 154 28.36 -2.47 -2.39
CA LYS A 154 27.42 -2.85 -3.46
C LYS A 154 26.82 -4.26 -3.27
N ASN A 155 27.13 -4.93 -2.16
CA ASN A 155 26.66 -6.27 -1.91
C ASN A 155 25.15 -6.30 -1.57
N GLU A 156 24.35 -6.85 -2.50
CA GLU A 156 22.89 -6.96 -2.36
C GLU A 156 22.49 -7.88 -1.20
N PHE A 157 23.28 -8.92 -0.89
CA PHE A 157 23.03 -9.80 0.26
C PHE A 157 23.19 -9.06 1.59
N VAL A 158 24.29 -8.32 1.75
CA VAL A 158 24.52 -7.50 2.97
C VAL A 158 23.45 -6.41 3.07
N ALA A 159 23.00 -5.84 1.95
CA ALA A 159 21.88 -4.89 1.93
C ALA A 159 20.55 -5.54 2.37
N ALA A 160 20.26 -6.76 1.90
CA ALA A 160 19.09 -7.55 2.27
C ALA A 160 19.12 -7.94 3.75
N LEU A 161 20.23 -8.46 4.29
CA LEU A 161 20.37 -8.76 5.72
C LEU A 161 20.15 -7.52 6.59
N ARG A 162 20.75 -6.38 6.21
CA ARG A 162 20.51 -5.11 6.91
C ARG A 162 19.05 -4.66 6.80
N ALA A 163 18.35 -4.98 5.71
CA ALA A 163 16.92 -4.70 5.58
C ALA A 163 16.11 -5.60 6.52
N ILE A 164 16.37 -6.92 6.51
CA ILE A 164 15.73 -7.91 7.40
C ILE A 164 15.88 -7.47 8.87
N VAL A 165 17.12 -7.26 9.35
CA VAL A 165 17.38 -6.85 10.74
C VAL A 165 16.65 -5.56 11.10
N ARG A 166 16.57 -4.59 10.18
CA ARG A 166 15.83 -3.35 10.44
C ARG A 166 14.32 -3.56 10.44
N CYS A 167 13.78 -4.36 9.53
CA CYS A 167 12.35 -4.67 9.48
C CYS A 167 11.91 -5.42 10.73
N THR A 168 12.69 -6.41 11.18
CA THR A 168 12.35 -7.24 12.34
C THR A 168 12.53 -6.50 13.66
N CYS A 169 13.61 -5.74 13.81
CA CYS A 169 13.93 -5.11 15.10
C CYS A 169 13.41 -3.67 15.23
N TYR A 170 13.28 -2.94 14.12
CA TYR A 170 12.91 -1.53 14.10
C TYR A 170 12.03 -1.16 12.88
N PRO A 171 10.87 -1.82 12.68
CA PRO A 171 10.03 -1.67 11.49
C PRO A 171 9.67 -0.21 11.19
N GLN A 172 9.30 0.57 12.21
CA GLN A 172 8.98 1.98 12.08
C GLN A 172 10.17 2.84 11.59
N LYS A 173 11.40 2.51 11.99
CA LYS A 173 12.61 3.22 11.50
C LYS A 173 12.95 2.83 10.06
N TYR A 174 12.64 1.59 9.67
CA TYR A 174 12.81 1.11 8.30
C TYR A 174 11.82 1.80 7.35
N LEU A 175 10.53 1.78 7.70
CA LEU A 175 9.46 2.37 6.90
C LEU A 175 9.58 3.90 6.82
N GLU A 176 9.95 4.57 7.91
CA GLU A 176 10.29 6.00 7.88
C GLU A 176 11.38 6.30 6.86
N LYS A 177 12.43 5.48 6.80
CA LYS A 177 13.54 5.68 5.85
C LYS A 177 13.05 5.53 4.41
N ILE A 178 12.13 4.60 4.14
CA ILE A 178 11.54 4.43 2.81
C ILE A 178 10.77 5.69 2.42
N ILE A 179 9.83 6.14 3.27
CA ILE A 179 9.05 7.36 3.05
C ILE A 179 9.97 8.57 2.81
N ARG A 180 10.99 8.75 3.65
CA ARG A 180 11.94 9.86 3.52
C ARG A 180 12.73 9.82 2.21
N LEU A 181 13.11 8.63 1.74
CA LEU A 181 13.78 8.51 0.45
C LEU A 181 12.80 8.78 -0.69
N ALA A 182 11.53 8.37 -0.57
CA ALA A 182 10.48 8.60 -1.57
C ALA A 182 10.21 10.09 -1.75
N ILE A 183 10.03 10.81 -0.65
CA ILE A 183 9.86 12.27 -0.60
C ILE A 183 11.07 12.99 -1.21
N LYS A 184 12.29 12.44 -1.10
CA LYS A 184 13.49 13.06 -1.71
C LYS A 184 13.70 12.71 -3.18
N GLY A 185 12.82 11.91 -3.79
CA GLY A 185 13.03 11.37 -5.14
C GLY A 185 14.23 10.41 -5.24
N GLN A 186 14.65 9.81 -4.12
CA GLN A 186 15.86 8.98 -4.01
C GLN A 186 15.56 7.48 -3.91
N THR A 187 14.39 7.04 -4.37
CA THR A 187 14.01 5.62 -4.36
C THR A 187 14.08 5.04 -5.76
N THR A 188 14.31 3.73 -5.81
CA THR A 188 14.17 2.94 -7.03
C THR A 188 12.72 2.52 -7.29
N ASP A 189 11.88 2.52 -6.25
CA ASP A 189 10.47 2.17 -6.29
C ASP A 189 9.63 3.45 -6.26
N ALA A 190 9.20 3.95 -7.43
CA ALA A 190 8.37 5.14 -7.55
C ALA A 190 7.08 5.08 -6.69
N ASN A 191 6.59 3.87 -6.40
CA ASN A 191 5.37 3.64 -5.63
C ASN A 191 5.60 3.49 -4.12
N SER A 192 6.84 3.63 -3.65
CA SER A 192 7.20 3.30 -2.28
C SER A 192 6.48 4.16 -1.24
N LEU A 193 6.18 5.44 -1.52
CA LEU A 193 5.35 6.27 -0.65
C LEU A 193 3.93 5.73 -0.54
N THR A 194 3.25 5.54 -1.68
CA THR A 194 1.89 5.00 -1.76
C THR A 194 1.79 3.65 -1.09
N ARG A 195 2.77 2.77 -1.31
CA ARG A 195 2.83 1.42 -0.75
C ARG A 195 2.91 1.44 0.77
N VAL A 196 3.78 2.27 1.36
CA VAL A 196 3.89 2.35 2.83
C VAL A 196 2.62 2.96 3.43
N VAL A 197 2.07 4.05 2.86
CA VAL A 197 0.85 4.66 3.39
C VAL A 197 -0.32 3.68 3.35
N THR A 198 -0.59 3.06 2.20
CA THR A 198 -1.74 2.15 2.03
C THR A 198 -1.62 0.87 2.86
N THR A 199 -0.41 0.33 3.06
CA THR A 199 -0.22 -0.89 3.85
C THR A 199 -0.22 -0.65 5.36
N ARG A 200 0.12 0.56 5.83
CA ARG A 200 0.34 0.84 7.26
C ARG A 200 -0.73 1.71 7.91
N ALA A 201 -1.62 2.35 7.13
CA ALA A 201 -2.64 3.25 7.66
C ALA A 201 -3.60 2.58 8.68
N GLU A 202 -3.86 1.27 8.57
CA GLU A 202 -4.69 0.51 9.53
C GLU A 202 -3.88 -0.14 10.66
N VAL A 203 -2.55 0.06 10.71
CA VAL A 203 -1.64 -0.69 11.58
C VAL A 203 -0.86 0.25 12.51
N ASP A 204 0.15 0.93 11.97
CA ASP A 204 1.15 1.67 12.74
C ASP A 204 1.64 2.95 12.07
N LEU A 205 0.94 3.45 11.05
CA LEU A 205 1.33 4.68 10.35
C LEU A 205 1.50 5.87 11.30
N LYS A 206 0.74 5.94 12.41
CA LYS A 206 0.91 7.02 13.41
C LYS A 206 2.27 6.95 14.13
N VAL A 207 2.78 5.75 14.37
CA VAL A 207 4.10 5.53 14.97
C VAL A 207 5.21 5.86 13.96
N ILE A 208 4.98 5.55 12.69
CA ILE A 208 5.89 5.91 11.59
C ILE A 208 5.95 7.42 11.43
N GLU A 209 4.81 8.12 11.48
CA GLU A 209 4.70 9.58 11.43
C GLU A 209 5.50 10.25 12.55
N ALA A 210 5.34 9.79 13.79
CA ALA A 210 6.13 10.29 14.94
C ALA A 210 7.64 10.03 14.76
N THR A 211 8.00 8.87 14.20
CA THR A 211 9.40 8.53 13.88
C THR A 211 9.96 9.42 12.77
N TYR A 212 9.14 9.75 11.77
CA TYR A 212 9.49 10.65 10.68
C TYR A 212 9.75 12.06 11.20
N TYR A 213 8.84 12.61 12.00
CA TYR A 213 9.02 13.94 12.60
C TYR A 213 10.31 14.02 13.43
N LYS A 214 10.55 13.05 14.31
CA LYS A 214 11.74 12.99 15.16
C LYS A 214 13.06 13.03 14.38
N LYS A 215 13.08 12.50 13.14
CA LYS A 215 14.30 12.41 12.32
C LYS A 215 14.46 13.53 11.30
N ASN A 216 13.35 14.12 10.87
CA ASN A 216 13.33 15.06 9.75
C ASN A 216 12.95 16.48 10.17
N ASN A 217 12.46 16.67 11.41
CA ASN A 217 11.97 17.94 11.94
C ASN A 217 10.87 18.60 11.08
N VAL A 218 10.16 17.80 10.28
CA VAL A 218 9.03 18.22 9.45
C VAL A 218 7.91 17.19 9.64
N PRO A 219 6.66 17.60 9.90
CA PRO A 219 5.52 16.68 9.94
C PRO A 219 5.38 15.92 8.63
N LEU A 220 5.05 14.62 8.70
CA LEU A 220 4.93 13.80 7.49
C LEU A 220 3.84 14.32 6.55
N GLU A 221 2.72 14.79 7.09
CA GLU A 221 1.65 15.44 6.34
C GLU A 221 2.19 16.59 5.48
N GLN A 222 2.96 17.51 6.08
CA GLN A 222 3.53 18.65 5.37
C GLN A 222 4.52 18.21 4.29
N ALA A 223 5.32 17.18 4.57
CA ALA A 223 6.28 16.66 3.59
C ALA A 223 5.57 16.01 2.39
N ILE A 224 4.48 15.25 2.61
CA ILE A 224 3.67 14.69 1.53
C ILE A 224 2.98 15.80 0.74
N LYS A 225 2.43 16.82 1.40
CA LYS A 225 1.80 17.97 0.74
C LYS A 225 2.75 18.75 -0.17
N GLY A 226 4.05 18.76 0.14
CA GLY A 226 5.08 19.43 -0.66
C GLY A 226 5.51 18.64 -1.89
N GLU A 227 5.54 17.31 -1.83
CA GLU A 227 6.07 16.45 -2.91
C GLU A 227 5.00 15.81 -3.78
N THR A 228 3.74 15.80 -3.35
CA THR A 228 2.62 15.20 -4.11
C THR A 228 1.60 16.25 -4.52
N SER A 229 0.81 15.95 -5.54
CA SER A 229 -0.21 16.89 -6.06
C SER A 229 -1.52 16.17 -6.41
N GLY A 230 -2.53 16.95 -6.80
CA GLY A 230 -3.83 16.42 -7.25
C GLY A 230 -4.54 15.54 -6.22
N ASP A 231 -5.31 14.58 -6.72
CA ASP A 231 -6.10 13.65 -5.90
C ASP A 231 -5.26 12.54 -5.26
N HIS A 232 -4.08 12.25 -5.81
CA HIS A 232 -3.09 11.40 -5.16
C HIS A 232 -2.69 11.95 -3.79
N LYS A 233 -2.33 13.24 -3.74
CA LYS A 233 -2.06 13.94 -2.47
C LYS A 233 -3.25 13.80 -1.51
N LYS A 234 -4.45 14.17 -1.96
CA LYS A 234 -5.67 14.14 -1.11
C LYS A 234 -5.92 12.75 -0.53
N MET A 235 -5.77 11.72 -1.35
CA MET A 235 -5.91 10.33 -0.91
C MET A 235 -4.89 9.98 0.17
N LEU A 236 -3.61 10.30 -0.03
CA LEU A 236 -2.59 10.02 0.97
C LEU A 236 -2.85 10.77 2.28
N ILE A 237 -3.18 12.06 2.20
CA ILE A 237 -3.47 12.89 3.39
C ILE A 237 -4.68 12.36 4.17
N ALA A 238 -5.74 11.93 3.47
CA ALA A 238 -6.90 11.28 4.08
C ALA A 238 -6.51 9.98 4.82
N LEU A 239 -5.63 9.16 4.23
CA LEU A 239 -5.14 7.93 4.87
C LEU A 239 -4.24 8.21 6.09
N LEU A 240 -3.57 9.37 6.14
CA LEU A 240 -2.88 9.84 7.36
C LEU A 240 -3.86 10.35 8.44
N GLY A 241 -5.15 10.42 8.16
CA GLY A 241 -6.17 10.89 9.09
C GLY A 241 -6.28 12.41 9.15
N TYR A 242 -5.84 13.12 8.11
CA TYR A 242 -6.01 14.56 7.98
C TYR A 242 -7.05 14.87 6.92
N ASP A 243 -7.79 15.94 7.15
CA ASP A 243 -8.75 16.46 6.18
C ASP A 243 -7.99 17.47 5.30
N ASP A 244 -8.05 17.34 3.98
CA ASP A 244 -7.53 18.39 3.09
C ASP A 244 -8.51 19.56 3.14
N ALA A 245 -8.12 20.61 3.88
CA ALA A 245 -8.82 21.89 3.94
C ALA A 245 -8.85 22.59 2.57
#